data_AF-A0A8B7A3P0-F1
#
_entry.id   AF-A0A8B7A3P0-F1
#
_cell.length_a   1.000
_cell.length_b   1.000
_cell.length_c   1.000
_cell.angle_alpha   90.00
_cell.angle_beta   90.00
_cell.angle_gamma   90.00
#
_symmetry.space_group_name_H-M   'P 1'
#
loop_
_entity.id
_entity.type
_entity.pdbx_description
1 polymer ?
#
loop_
_entity_poly.entity_id
_entity_poly.type
_entity_poly.pdbx_seq_one_letter_code
_entity_poly.pdbx_strand_id
1 'polypeptide(L)'
;MAPKKQASKGGKELESKKKKGGKKDPNTETVFNLETREFYLVQIQDLENRLARYEGKLDELSVQEKLSRQEYEQLANSKKEIVAFLKRTLNQRVDEITDLNEQLQSLQLAKEMQKDAFEAQLAHLRYEFQETKDQLTMENIILGGKLAALEDLRLQKEELTDKCMTLEKQLQKQENNYKDYVYNLEKKSALDKDRLKKEIIQRVNLVASEFRKVANNQMWKTTKWAIQENHSMSLQLAKLSRHDVQLLQENEQLQGSQDKLCKEVELLEDTQKIMARHNKSHLKIILKLTEKCEQQRQSTAEAEQLRQLPGHLEQKVQQLQKDQQALSSQMEQLNRKLEQQQAKAQQLEKERTKAQKVRTRLQVTLTQATTFLQNILQMHSEEQEDGDADVVFQLRCTETLQQLLAMLCSALSLNPEAAVSQQSEAHPQGPHKDSLPSTQLPKMGPVLQQLSAIRPYQPGDLGLVPRRAHIPPNPQDLRLLSHATRVGSLQPYCSPKVHGFGSPKRLRQFSLPKVCHQ
;
A
#
# COMPACT_ATOMS: atom_id res chain seq x y z
N MET A 1 130.86 118.69 -40.86
CA MET A 1 131.55 119.57 -39.87
C MET A 1 133.03 119.65 -40.18
N ALA A 2 133.72 120.70 -39.74
CA ALA A 2 135.19 120.79 -39.60
C ALA A 2 135.57 120.49 -38.12
N PRO A 3 136.82 120.68 -37.58
CA PRO A 3 138.11 121.13 -38.15
C PRO A 3 139.27 120.08 -37.96
N LYS A 4 140.51 120.23 -37.39
CA LYS A 4 141.23 121.29 -36.62
C LYS A 4 142.78 121.15 -36.45
N LYS A 5 143.59 121.46 -37.49
CA LYS A 5 145.00 121.98 -37.35
C LYS A 5 146.07 121.02 -36.76
N GLN A 6 147.39 121.35 -36.66
CA GLN A 6 148.18 122.53 -37.05
C GLN A 6 149.50 122.14 -37.79
N ALA A 7 150.59 122.94 -37.74
CA ALA A 7 151.81 122.77 -38.55
C ALA A 7 153.06 123.47 -37.98
N SER A 8 154.26 123.10 -38.49
CA SER A 8 155.57 123.75 -38.33
C SER A 8 156.18 123.93 -39.74
N LYS A 9 156.53 125.14 -40.22
CA LYS A 9 157.70 126.01 -39.91
C LYS A 9 159.05 125.29 -40.12
N GLY A 10 160.02 125.82 -40.88
CA GLY A 10 160.17 127.07 -41.68
C GLY A 10 161.64 127.15 -42.19
N GLY A 11 162.17 128.14 -42.95
CA GLY A 11 161.69 129.37 -43.63
C GLY A 11 162.95 130.11 -44.17
N LYS A 12 163.06 130.44 -45.47
CA LYS A 12 162.71 131.70 -46.18
C LYS A 12 163.62 132.92 -45.87
N GLU A 13 163.93 133.71 -46.92
CA GLU A 13 164.53 135.09 -46.91
C GLU A 13 166.09 135.16 -46.84
N LEU A 14 166.81 136.14 -47.45
CA LEU A 14 166.45 137.20 -48.43
C LEU A 14 167.69 137.74 -49.21
N GLU A 15 167.42 138.67 -50.13
CA GLU A 15 168.22 139.80 -50.66
C GLU A 15 169.44 140.34 -49.83
N SER A 16 170.44 141.09 -50.36
CA SER A 16 170.78 141.51 -51.74
C SER A 16 172.02 142.45 -51.84
N LYS A 17 172.44 142.77 -53.09
CA LYS A 17 172.87 144.11 -53.60
C LYS A 17 174.16 144.80 -53.09
N LYS A 18 174.78 145.55 -54.05
CA LYS A 18 175.56 146.82 -53.92
C LYS A 18 177.01 146.77 -53.37
N LYS A 19 177.94 147.68 -53.74
CA LYS A 19 178.13 148.51 -54.97
C LYS A 19 179.49 149.28 -54.94
N LYS A 20 180.11 149.45 -56.12
CA LYS A 20 180.66 150.72 -56.67
C LYS A 20 181.80 151.50 -55.94
N GLY A 21 182.93 151.68 -56.65
CA GLY A 21 183.81 152.88 -56.57
C GLY A 21 185.31 152.59 -56.69
N GLY A 22 186.15 153.37 -57.40
CA GLY A 22 185.87 154.38 -58.44
C GLY A 22 186.79 155.63 -58.44
N LYS A 23 187.34 156.01 -59.61
CA LYS A 23 188.25 157.16 -59.88
C LYS A 23 189.70 156.94 -59.37
N LYS A 24 190.75 157.64 -59.86
CA LYS A 24 190.84 158.92 -60.60
C LYS A 24 192.12 159.01 -61.47
N ASP A 25 192.13 159.97 -62.39
CA ASP A 25 193.18 160.42 -63.34
C ASP A 25 194.48 160.95 -62.63
N PRO A 26 195.65 161.25 -63.30
CA PRO A 26 195.76 161.67 -64.71
C PRO A 26 197.06 161.36 -65.55
N ASN A 27 196.91 161.57 -66.87
CA ASN A 27 197.84 162.21 -67.84
C ASN A 27 199.36 161.90 -67.87
N THR A 28 199.84 161.24 -68.94
CA THR A 28 200.87 161.83 -69.83
C THR A 28 200.94 161.16 -71.23
N GLU A 29 201.40 161.95 -72.21
CA GLU A 29 201.86 161.59 -73.56
C GLU A 29 203.14 160.71 -73.52
N THR A 30 203.58 159.92 -74.52
CA THR A 30 203.11 159.61 -75.89
C THR A 30 203.68 158.25 -76.39
N VAL A 31 203.38 157.86 -77.64
CA VAL A 31 204.02 156.79 -78.47
C VAL A 31 203.69 155.31 -78.18
N PHE A 32 203.56 154.84 -76.92
CA PHE A 32 203.25 153.41 -76.64
C PHE A 32 201.74 153.12 -76.54
N ASN A 33 201.11 152.53 -77.57
CA ASN A 33 199.65 152.24 -77.53
C ASN A 33 199.07 151.11 -78.45
N LEU A 34 199.89 150.33 -79.17
CA LEU A 34 199.39 149.23 -80.03
C LEU A 34 199.50 147.86 -79.34
N GLU A 35 200.70 147.49 -78.91
CA GLU A 35 201.03 146.17 -78.33
C GLU A 35 200.18 145.82 -77.11
N THR A 36 199.89 146.82 -76.26
CA THR A 36 199.02 146.67 -75.07
C THR A 36 197.57 146.34 -75.45
N ARG A 37 197.07 146.87 -76.57
CA ARG A 37 195.73 146.57 -77.08
C ARG A 37 195.64 145.14 -77.61
N GLU A 38 196.67 144.68 -78.30
CA GLU A 38 196.75 143.31 -78.81
C GLU A 38 196.84 142.28 -77.68
N PHE A 39 197.62 142.56 -76.63
CA PHE A 39 197.65 141.73 -75.41
C PHE A 39 196.26 141.53 -74.79
N TYR A 40 195.47 142.61 -74.63
CA TYR A 40 194.11 142.48 -74.10
C TYR A 40 193.15 141.75 -75.04
N LEU A 41 193.31 141.86 -76.37
CA LEU A 41 192.51 141.10 -77.34
C LEU A 41 192.80 139.59 -77.25
N VAL A 42 194.06 139.18 -77.14
CA VAL A 42 194.43 137.77 -76.94
C VAL A 42 193.92 137.24 -75.59
N GLN A 43 193.96 138.07 -74.54
CA GLN A 43 193.40 137.71 -73.23
C GLN A 43 191.87 137.55 -73.27
N ILE A 44 191.17 138.43 -73.98
CA ILE A 44 189.72 138.29 -74.24
C ILE A 44 189.46 136.98 -74.99
N GLN A 45 190.24 136.66 -76.02
CA GLN A 45 190.05 135.45 -76.81
C GLN A 45 190.26 134.14 -76.02
N ASP A 46 191.24 134.05 -75.09
CA ASP A 46 191.32 132.86 -74.22
C ASP A 46 190.16 132.81 -73.20
N LEU A 47 189.72 133.96 -72.67
CA LEU A 47 188.56 134.02 -71.78
C LEU A 47 187.27 133.61 -72.51
N GLU A 48 187.08 134.01 -73.77
CA GLU A 48 185.98 133.57 -74.64
C GLU A 48 186.07 132.07 -74.95
N ASN A 49 187.24 131.57 -75.37
CA ASN A 49 187.45 130.13 -75.55
C ASN A 49 187.20 129.35 -74.25
N ARG A 50 187.53 129.93 -73.08
CA ARG A 50 187.30 129.33 -71.76
C ARG A 50 185.83 129.38 -71.35
N LEU A 51 185.10 130.43 -71.70
CA LEU A 51 183.64 130.50 -71.58
C LEU A 51 182.98 129.44 -72.45
N ALA A 52 183.30 129.37 -73.75
CA ALA A 52 182.76 128.35 -74.66
C ALA A 52 183.02 126.91 -74.20
N ARG A 53 184.20 126.64 -73.60
CA ARG A 53 184.52 125.35 -72.96
C ARG A 53 183.68 125.06 -71.71
N TYR A 54 183.28 126.09 -70.94
CA TYR A 54 182.35 125.92 -69.82
C TYR A 54 180.89 125.84 -70.26
N GLU A 55 180.48 126.59 -71.29
CA GLU A 55 179.14 126.56 -71.89
C GLU A 55 178.86 125.18 -72.51
N GLY A 56 179.75 124.67 -73.36
CA GLY A 56 179.62 123.31 -73.91
C GLY A 56 179.59 122.22 -72.84
N LYS A 57 180.32 122.40 -71.72
CA LYS A 57 180.26 121.47 -70.58
C LYS A 57 178.98 121.62 -69.75
N LEU A 58 178.41 122.82 -69.65
CA LEU A 58 177.10 123.04 -69.02
C LEU A 58 175.99 122.44 -69.88
N ASP A 59 176.08 122.52 -71.20
CA ASP A 59 175.16 121.86 -72.12
C ASP A 59 175.29 120.33 -72.09
N GLU A 60 176.52 119.79 -72.06
CA GLU A 60 176.78 118.35 -71.87
C GLU A 60 176.16 117.84 -70.55
N LEU A 61 176.42 118.52 -69.44
CA LEU A 61 175.81 118.19 -68.13
C LEU A 61 174.29 118.36 -68.14
N SER A 62 173.78 119.38 -68.84
CA SER A 62 172.34 119.63 -69.00
C SER A 62 171.65 118.54 -69.83
N VAL A 63 172.32 117.97 -70.84
CA VAL A 63 171.85 116.79 -71.58
C VAL A 63 171.94 115.53 -70.73
N GLN A 64 173.04 115.33 -69.99
CA GLN A 64 173.19 114.18 -69.09
C GLN A 64 172.15 114.18 -67.97
N GLU A 65 171.88 115.32 -67.34
CA GLU A 65 170.81 115.47 -66.33
C GLU A 65 169.44 115.10 -66.93
N LYS A 66 169.12 115.58 -68.14
CA LYS A 66 167.86 115.27 -68.84
C LYS A 66 167.74 113.78 -69.16
N LEU A 67 168.82 113.13 -69.62
CA LEU A 67 168.83 111.70 -69.91
C LEU A 67 168.64 110.86 -68.64
N SER A 68 169.46 111.07 -67.61
CA SER A 68 169.29 110.37 -66.33
C SER A 68 167.92 110.63 -65.71
N ARG A 69 167.38 111.84 -65.84
CA ARG A 69 166.01 112.16 -65.42
C ARG A 69 164.96 111.38 -66.20
N GLN A 70 165.10 111.25 -67.52
CA GLN A 70 164.19 110.43 -68.34
C GLN A 70 164.27 108.95 -67.94
N GLU A 71 165.46 108.41 -67.65
CA GLU A 71 165.65 107.05 -67.12
C GLU A 71 164.96 106.88 -65.75
N TYR A 72 165.11 107.83 -64.83
CA TYR A 72 164.40 107.82 -63.54
C TYR A 72 162.87 107.93 -63.70
N GLU A 73 162.38 108.74 -64.63
CA GLU A 73 160.95 108.88 -64.92
C GLU A 73 160.37 107.61 -65.58
N GLN A 74 161.12 106.94 -66.48
CA GLN A 74 160.77 105.63 -67.04
C GLN A 74 160.78 104.51 -65.97
N LEU A 75 161.81 104.47 -65.11
CA LEU A 75 161.90 103.52 -64.00
C LEU A 75 160.78 103.75 -62.96
N ALA A 76 160.43 105.00 -62.70
CA ALA A 76 159.29 105.34 -61.84
C ALA A 76 157.96 104.95 -62.47
N ASN A 77 157.80 105.06 -63.79
CA ASN A 77 156.56 104.69 -64.50
C ASN A 77 156.39 103.17 -64.59
N SER A 78 157.41 102.44 -65.05
CA SER A 78 157.40 100.97 -65.04
C SER A 78 157.18 100.40 -63.63
N LYS A 79 157.76 101.00 -62.57
CA LYS A 79 157.45 100.63 -61.18
C LYS A 79 155.98 100.88 -60.81
N LYS A 80 155.37 102.00 -61.23
CA LYS A 80 153.93 102.26 -61.02
C LYS A 80 153.07 101.24 -61.76
N GLU A 81 153.44 100.88 -63.00
CA GLU A 81 152.73 99.92 -63.84
C GLU A 81 152.78 98.50 -63.26
N ILE A 82 153.96 98.03 -62.83
CA ILE A 82 154.13 96.75 -62.14
C ILE A 82 153.32 96.73 -60.85
N VAL A 83 153.37 97.78 -60.03
CA VAL A 83 152.57 97.88 -58.79
C VAL A 83 151.06 97.92 -59.10
N ALA A 84 150.64 98.59 -60.18
CA ALA A 84 149.24 98.64 -60.59
C ALA A 84 148.75 97.31 -61.21
N PHE A 85 149.62 96.56 -61.90
CA PHE A 85 149.33 95.21 -62.36
C PHE A 85 149.19 94.25 -61.17
N LEU A 86 150.19 94.19 -60.30
CA LEU A 86 150.16 93.35 -59.10
C LEU A 86 148.98 93.67 -58.18
N LYS A 87 148.60 94.93 -58.03
CA LYS A 87 147.37 95.31 -57.30
C LYS A 87 146.09 94.83 -57.98
N ARG A 88 145.97 94.96 -59.32
CA ARG A 88 144.80 94.42 -60.04
C ARG A 88 144.69 92.90 -59.89
N THR A 89 145.79 92.18 -60.11
CA THR A 89 145.82 90.72 -59.97
C THR A 89 145.60 90.26 -58.54
N LEU A 90 146.14 90.96 -57.54
CA LEU A 90 145.88 90.66 -56.13
C LEU A 90 144.40 90.89 -55.79
N ASN A 91 143.82 92.02 -56.19
CA ASN A 91 142.40 92.28 -55.98
C ASN A 91 141.54 91.21 -56.67
N GLN A 92 141.78 90.90 -57.95
CA GLN A 92 141.09 89.83 -58.67
C GLN A 92 141.13 88.49 -57.92
N ARG A 93 142.27 88.09 -57.33
CA ARG A 93 142.35 86.88 -56.51
C ARG A 93 141.63 87.01 -55.16
N VAL A 94 141.54 88.20 -54.56
CA VAL A 94 140.74 88.44 -53.36
C VAL A 94 139.25 88.35 -53.69
N ASP A 95 138.82 88.97 -54.79
CA ASP A 95 137.44 88.99 -55.29
C ASP A 95 136.98 87.55 -55.63
N GLU A 96 137.81 86.78 -56.36
CA GLU A 96 137.59 85.34 -56.60
C GLU A 96 137.49 84.51 -55.31
N ILE A 97 138.31 84.83 -54.28
CA ILE A 97 138.27 84.14 -52.99
C ILE A 97 136.99 84.48 -52.21
N THR A 98 136.50 85.73 -52.29
CA THR A 98 135.22 86.10 -51.67
C THR A 98 134.04 85.41 -52.37
N ASP A 99 133.99 85.42 -53.71
CA ASP A 99 132.94 84.77 -54.49
C ASP A 99 132.86 83.26 -54.19
N LEU A 100 134.01 82.58 -54.14
CA LEU A 100 134.09 81.15 -53.79
C LEU A 100 133.71 80.87 -52.33
N ASN A 101 134.00 81.78 -51.41
CA ASN A 101 133.64 81.66 -50.00
C ASN A 101 132.12 81.87 -49.78
N GLU A 102 131.50 82.82 -50.49
CA GLU A 102 130.04 83.02 -50.47
C GLU A 102 129.29 81.86 -51.12
N GLN A 103 129.82 81.29 -52.22
CA GLN A 103 129.30 80.05 -52.81
C GLN A 103 129.43 78.86 -51.86
N LEU A 104 130.54 78.75 -51.14
CA LEU A 104 130.76 77.70 -50.14
C LEU A 104 129.81 77.83 -48.94
N GLN A 105 129.59 79.04 -48.42
CA GLN A 105 128.67 79.30 -47.31
C GLN A 105 127.21 79.08 -47.71
N SER A 106 126.78 79.56 -48.88
CA SER A 106 125.43 79.30 -49.38
C SER A 106 125.17 77.81 -49.66
N LEU A 107 126.17 77.06 -50.14
CA LEU A 107 126.09 75.61 -50.28
C LEU A 107 126.05 74.88 -48.92
N GLN A 108 126.76 75.37 -47.90
CA GLN A 108 126.68 74.85 -46.52
C GLN A 108 125.28 75.08 -45.93
N LEU A 109 124.75 76.29 -46.01
CA LEU A 109 123.40 76.64 -45.55
C LEU A 109 122.32 75.81 -46.28
N ALA A 110 122.43 75.63 -47.60
CA ALA A 110 121.51 74.79 -48.36
C ALA A 110 121.57 73.31 -47.93
N LYS A 111 122.76 72.80 -47.61
CA LYS A 111 122.96 71.44 -47.07
C LYS A 111 122.40 71.29 -45.66
N GLU A 112 122.48 72.33 -44.83
CA GLU A 112 121.91 72.36 -43.48
C GLU A 112 120.37 72.40 -43.55
N MET A 113 119.79 73.30 -44.33
CA MET A 113 118.35 73.32 -44.59
C MET A 113 117.80 71.99 -45.14
N GLN A 114 118.56 71.29 -45.99
CA GLN A 114 118.19 69.94 -46.45
C GLN A 114 118.23 68.90 -45.33
N LYS A 115 119.25 68.91 -44.46
CA LYS A 115 119.28 68.03 -43.27
C LYS A 115 118.08 68.30 -42.38
N ASP A 116 117.85 69.56 -42.01
CA ASP A 116 116.76 69.95 -41.11
C ASP A 116 115.40 69.52 -41.67
N ALA A 117 115.20 69.63 -42.98
CA ALA A 117 114.01 69.13 -43.65
C ALA A 117 113.88 67.59 -43.60
N PHE A 118 114.96 66.84 -43.80
CA PHE A 118 114.95 65.37 -43.69
C PHE A 118 114.81 64.89 -42.23
N GLU A 119 115.39 65.59 -41.26
CA GLU A 119 115.25 65.31 -39.83
C GLU A 119 113.82 65.62 -39.35
N ALA A 120 113.21 66.70 -39.83
CA ALA A 120 111.79 66.99 -39.61
C ALA A 120 110.86 65.94 -40.23
N GLN A 121 111.13 65.48 -41.47
CA GLN A 121 110.39 64.38 -42.10
C GLN A 121 110.55 63.06 -41.33
N LEU A 122 111.76 62.73 -40.86
CA LEU A 122 112.01 61.55 -40.01
C LEU A 122 111.31 61.65 -38.65
N ALA A 123 111.23 62.85 -38.05
CA ALA A 123 110.50 63.07 -36.81
C ALA A 123 108.99 62.93 -37.02
N HIS A 124 108.43 63.51 -38.09
CA HIS A 124 107.02 63.38 -38.47
C HIS A 124 106.63 61.92 -38.71
N LEU A 125 107.41 61.19 -39.51
CA LEU A 125 107.15 59.79 -39.83
C LEU A 125 107.25 58.89 -38.59
N ARG A 126 108.19 59.17 -37.68
CA ARG A 126 108.27 58.49 -36.37
C ARG A 126 107.07 58.77 -35.49
N TYR A 127 106.57 60.01 -35.49
CA TYR A 127 105.36 60.38 -34.76
C TYR A 127 104.14 59.63 -35.31
N GLU A 128 103.93 59.61 -36.63
CA GLU A 128 102.83 58.86 -37.28
C GLU A 128 102.90 57.35 -37.01
N PHE A 129 104.10 56.74 -37.07
CA PHE A 129 104.27 55.33 -36.74
C PHE A 129 104.02 55.03 -35.25
N GLN A 130 104.33 55.95 -34.34
CA GLN A 130 104.04 55.76 -32.93
C GLN A 130 102.55 55.98 -32.64
N GLU A 131 101.90 56.98 -33.25
CA GLU A 131 100.46 57.21 -33.08
C GLU A 131 99.64 56.04 -33.64
N THR A 132 99.91 55.58 -34.86
CA THR A 132 99.21 54.42 -35.45
C THR A 132 99.44 53.12 -34.66
N LYS A 133 100.65 52.90 -34.13
CA LYS A 133 100.94 51.79 -33.20
C LYS A 133 100.12 51.91 -31.91
N ASP A 134 100.01 53.08 -31.31
CA ASP A 134 99.29 53.28 -30.06
C ASP A 134 97.77 53.18 -30.28
N GLN A 135 97.24 53.67 -31.41
CA GLN A 135 95.87 53.43 -31.87
C GLN A 135 95.57 51.92 -31.97
N LEU A 136 96.38 51.16 -32.72
CA LEU A 136 96.24 49.70 -32.84
C LEU A 136 96.39 48.96 -31.49
N THR A 137 97.23 49.48 -30.59
CA THR A 137 97.39 48.92 -29.24
C THR A 137 96.13 49.15 -28.39
N MET A 138 95.52 50.35 -28.46
CA MET A 138 94.23 50.63 -27.80
C MET A 138 93.09 49.80 -28.38
N GLU A 139 93.02 49.63 -29.71
CA GLU A 139 92.03 48.75 -30.34
C GLU A 139 92.18 47.30 -29.87
N ASN A 140 93.41 46.78 -29.78
CA ASN A 140 93.68 45.42 -29.31
C ASN A 140 93.24 45.23 -27.84
N ILE A 141 93.52 46.21 -26.96
CA ILE A 141 93.02 46.22 -25.57
C ILE A 141 91.48 46.22 -25.52
N ILE A 142 90.83 47.04 -26.34
CA ILE A 142 89.36 47.12 -26.43
C ILE A 142 88.75 45.81 -26.97
N LEU A 143 89.40 45.17 -27.94
CA LEU A 143 89.00 43.88 -28.50
C LEU A 143 89.20 42.75 -27.47
N GLY A 144 90.29 42.76 -26.70
CA GLY A 144 90.50 41.84 -25.58
C GLY A 144 89.42 41.98 -24.49
N GLY A 145 89.05 43.21 -24.13
CA GLY A 145 87.95 43.45 -23.20
C GLY A 145 86.58 42.99 -23.73
N LYS A 146 86.32 43.16 -25.04
CA LYS A 146 85.13 42.61 -25.72
C LYS A 146 85.14 41.08 -25.74
N LEU A 147 86.30 40.45 -25.95
CA LEU A 147 86.47 39.00 -25.96
C LEU A 147 86.18 38.41 -24.58
N ALA A 148 86.76 38.96 -23.52
CA ALA A 148 86.49 38.53 -22.14
C ALA A 148 85.00 38.63 -21.79
N ALA A 149 84.33 39.73 -22.16
CA ALA A 149 82.89 39.88 -21.95
C ALA A 149 82.05 38.87 -22.77
N LEU A 150 82.52 38.42 -23.93
CA LEU A 150 81.88 37.35 -24.70
C LEU A 150 82.13 35.96 -24.08
N GLU A 151 83.30 35.73 -23.48
CA GLU A 151 83.62 34.51 -22.73
C GLU A 151 82.78 34.39 -21.44
N ASP A 152 82.60 35.49 -20.71
CA ASP A 152 81.67 35.57 -19.55
C ASP A 152 80.22 35.24 -19.97
N LEU A 153 79.74 35.84 -21.06
CA LEU A 153 78.39 35.55 -21.59
C LEU A 153 78.25 34.10 -22.08
N ARG A 154 79.32 33.52 -22.64
CA ARG A 154 79.37 32.11 -23.05
C ARG A 154 79.24 31.19 -21.83
N LEU A 155 79.97 31.48 -20.75
CA LEU A 155 79.97 30.70 -19.51
C LEU A 155 78.65 30.85 -18.75
N GLN A 156 78.08 32.06 -18.66
CA GLN A 156 76.74 32.28 -18.10
C GLN A 156 75.65 31.52 -18.87
N LYS A 157 75.75 31.45 -20.21
CA LYS A 157 74.84 30.65 -21.04
C LYS A 157 74.96 29.15 -20.74
N GLU A 158 76.17 28.63 -20.58
CA GLU A 158 76.38 27.22 -20.22
C GLU A 158 75.83 26.91 -18.82
N GLU A 159 76.13 27.75 -17.82
CA GLU A 159 75.55 27.63 -16.48
C GLU A 159 74.01 27.64 -16.49
N LEU A 160 73.38 28.52 -17.27
CA LEU A 160 71.93 28.56 -17.41
C LEU A 160 71.39 27.32 -18.13
N THR A 161 72.12 26.79 -19.12
CA THR A 161 71.75 25.57 -19.83
C THR A 161 71.79 24.35 -18.89
N ASP A 162 72.83 24.21 -18.08
CA ASP A 162 72.92 23.14 -17.07
C ASP A 162 71.86 23.27 -15.97
N LYS A 163 71.55 24.50 -15.53
CA LYS A 163 70.44 24.76 -14.59
C LYS A 163 69.09 24.35 -15.19
N CYS A 164 68.84 24.66 -16.47
CA CYS A 164 67.65 24.16 -17.17
C CYS A 164 67.64 22.62 -17.27
N MET A 165 68.73 22.00 -17.75
CA MET A 165 68.82 20.54 -17.90
C MET A 165 68.69 19.79 -16.57
N THR A 166 69.11 20.36 -15.44
CA THR A 166 68.90 19.75 -14.12
C THR A 166 67.46 19.90 -13.64
N LEU A 167 66.80 21.02 -13.90
CA LEU A 167 65.37 21.22 -13.62
C LEU A 167 64.48 20.32 -14.48
N GLU A 168 64.79 20.17 -15.78
CA GLU A 168 64.10 19.26 -16.69
C GLU A 168 64.18 17.80 -16.21
N LYS A 169 65.39 17.34 -15.82
CA LYS A 169 65.59 15.99 -15.24
C LYS A 169 64.81 15.81 -13.93
N GLN A 170 64.70 16.84 -13.09
CA GLN A 170 63.88 16.79 -11.87
C GLN A 170 62.39 16.72 -12.19
N LEU A 171 61.91 17.53 -13.14
CA LEU A 171 60.51 17.56 -13.58
C LEU A 171 60.10 16.23 -14.20
N GLN A 172 60.90 15.67 -15.11
CA GLN A 172 60.68 14.36 -15.71
C GLN A 172 60.68 13.23 -14.66
N LYS A 173 61.55 13.32 -13.64
CA LYS A 173 61.53 12.37 -12.51
C LYS A 173 60.25 12.50 -11.67
N GLN A 174 59.75 13.72 -11.41
CA GLN A 174 58.47 13.91 -10.74
C GLN A 174 57.30 13.39 -11.59
N GLU A 175 57.29 13.68 -12.90
CA GLU A 175 56.26 13.21 -13.83
C GLU A 175 56.17 11.68 -13.84
N ASN A 176 57.31 10.99 -13.90
CA ASN A 176 57.35 9.53 -13.83
C ASN A 176 56.89 8.99 -12.46
N ASN A 177 57.33 9.60 -11.34
CA ASN A 177 56.82 9.26 -10.01
C ASN A 177 55.29 9.42 -9.90
N TYR A 178 54.71 10.45 -10.53
CA TYR A 178 53.25 10.66 -10.55
C TYR A 178 52.53 9.66 -11.45
N LYS A 179 53.09 9.30 -12.62
CA LYS A 179 52.58 8.21 -13.47
C LYS A 179 52.53 6.88 -12.71
N ASP A 180 53.63 6.53 -12.03
CA ASP A 180 53.70 5.32 -11.20
C ASP A 180 52.72 5.37 -10.03
N TYR A 181 52.55 6.52 -9.37
CA TYR A 181 51.59 6.70 -8.29
C TYR A 181 50.13 6.51 -8.77
N VAL A 182 49.75 7.14 -9.89
CA VAL A 182 48.42 6.98 -10.50
C VAL A 182 48.19 5.53 -10.92
N TYR A 183 49.12 4.91 -11.65
CA TYR A 183 49.03 3.50 -12.04
C TYR A 183 48.86 2.57 -10.83
N ASN A 184 49.59 2.81 -9.73
CA ASN A 184 49.43 2.02 -8.51
C ASN A 184 48.08 2.26 -7.80
N LEU A 185 47.51 3.46 -7.85
CA LEU A 185 46.15 3.73 -7.34
C LEU A 185 45.07 3.07 -8.20
N GLU A 186 45.18 3.15 -9.52
CA GLU A 186 44.26 2.51 -10.47
C GLU A 186 44.29 0.99 -10.31
N LYS A 187 45.49 0.40 -10.24
CA LYS A 187 45.71 -1.03 -9.98
C LYS A 187 45.09 -1.48 -8.66
N LYS A 188 45.26 -0.73 -7.57
CA LYS A 188 44.59 -0.99 -6.28
C LYS A 188 43.07 -0.91 -6.44
N SER A 189 42.55 0.17 -7.02
CA SER A 189 41.12 0.38 -7.24
C SER A 189 40.48 -0.74 -8.06
N ALA A 190 41.16 -1.24 -9.10
CA ALA A 190 40.70 -2.37 -9.91
C ALA A 190 40.66 -3.68 -9.09
N LEU A 191 41.73 -3.98 -8.34
CA LEU A 191 41.80 -5.17 -7.48
C LEU A 191 40.75 -5.15 -6.37
N ASP A 192 40.50 -4.00 -5.73
CA ASP A 192 39.48 -3.85 -4.70
C ASP A 192 38.05 -3.95 -5.28
N LYS A 193 37.80 -3.40 -6.47
CA LYS A 193 36.53 -3.60 -7.20
C LYS A 193 36.30 -5.08 -7.50
N ASP A 194 37.31 -5.81 -7.98
CA ASP A 194 37.16 -7.23 -8.31
C ASP A 194 37.10 -8.14 -7.08
N ARG A 195 37.77 -7.77 -5.98
CA ARG A 195 37.58 -8.37 -4.65
C ARG A 195 36.13 -8.20 -4.19
N LEU A 196 35.60 -6.98 -4.26
CA LEU A 196 34.22 -6.69 -3.84
C LEU A 196 33.19 -7.41 -4.73
N LYS A 197 33.39 -7.48 -6.05
CA LYS A 197 32.56 -8.30 -6.95
C LYS A 197 32.56 -9.78 -6.50
N LYS A 198 33.73 -10.36 -6.24
CA LYS A 198 33.86 -11.76 -5.78
C LYS A 198 33.14 -11.97 -4.45
N GLU A 199 33.28 -11.04 -3.50
CA GLU A 199 32.60 -11.11 -2.20
C GLU A 199 31.07 -10.98 -2.33
N ILE A 200 30.57 -10.07 -3.18
CA ILE A 200 29.14 -9.94 -3.48
C ILE A 200 28.60 -11.24 -4.11
N ILE A 201 29.30 -11.81 -5.09
CA ILE A 201 28.92 -13.08 -5.73
C ILE A 201 28.91 -14.22 -4.71
N GLN A 202 29.91 -14.29 -3.81
CA GLN A 202 29.95 -15.28 -2.72
C GLN A 202 28.77 -15.12 -1.75
N ARG A 203 28.47 -13.89 -1.32
CA ARG A 203 27.33 -13.58 -0.42
C ARG A 203 25.99 -13.92 -1.09
N VAL A 204 25.81 -13.58 -2.38
CA VAL A 204 24.61 -13.92 -3.16
C VAL A 204 24.47 -15.43 -3.32
N ASN A 205 25.55 -16.15 -3.64
CA ASN A 205 25.54 -17.61 -3.75
C ASN A 205 25.22 -18.30 -2.41
N LEU A 206 25.76 -17.79 -1.30
CA LEU A 206 25.43 -18.27 0.05
C LEU A 206 23.94 -18.06 0.34
N VAL A 207 23.42 -16.84 0.16
CA VAL A 207 22.00 -16.50 0.34
C VAL A 207 21.09 -17.36 -0.55
N ALA A 208 21.46 -17.58 -1.82
CA ALA A 208 20.74 -18.46 -2.74
C ALA A 208 20.85 -19.95 -2.37
N SER A 209 21.88 -20.36 -1.60
CA SER A 209 21.95 -21.70 -1.03
C SER A 209 21.06 -21.84 0.21
N GLU A 210 21.02 -20.84 1.09
CA GLU A 210 20.13 -20.82 2.26
C GLU A 210 18.65 -20.73 1.85
N PHE A 211 18.29 -19.90 0.88
CA PHE A 211 16.92 -19.88 0.34
C PHE A 211 16.51 -21.25 -0.22
N ARG A 212 17.40 -21.95 -0.95
CA ARG A 212 17.11 -23.32 -1.44
C ARG A 212 16.98 -24.33 -0.30
N LYS A 213 17.82 -24.27 0.74
CA LYS A 213 17.69 -25.11 1.96
C LYS A 213 16.37 -24.85 2.69
N VAL A 214 16.02 -23.59 2.93
CA VAL A 214 14.80 -23.18 3.64
C VAL A 214 13.56 -23.55 2.83
N ALA A 215 13.53 -23.27 1.53
CA ALA A 215 12.44 -23.66 0.65
C ALA A 215 12.24 -25.18 0.60
N ASN A 216 13.32 -25.96 0.47
CA ASN A 216 13.23 -27.42 0.46
C ASN A 216 12.77 -27.99 1.82
N ASN A 217 13.27 -27.45 2.93
CA ASN A 217 12.84 -27.83 4.28
C ASN A 217 11.36 -27.47 4.54
N GLN A 218 10.91 -26.30 4.09
CA GLN A 218 9.50 -25.90 4.23
C GLN A 218 8.58 -26.71 3.30
N MET A 219 9.00 -26.99 2.07
CA MET A 219 8.28 -27.88 1.14
C MET A 219 8.15 -29.28 1.75
N TRP A 220 9.25 -29.87 2.23
CA TRP A 220 9.25 -31.16 2.93
C TRP A 220 8.30 -31.17 4.14
N LYS A 221 8.30 -30.12 4.96
CA LYS A 221 7.34 -29.96 6.06
C LYS A 221 5.90 -29.92 5.55
N THR A 222 5.57 -29.07 4.58
CA THR A 222 4.21 -28.94 4.03
C THR A 222 3.73 -30.26 3.42
N THR A 223 4.58 -30.94 2.62
CA THR A 223 4.27 -32.27 2.06
C THR A 223 4.02 -33.30 3.17
N LYS A 224 4.86 -33.33 4.23
CA LYS A 224 4.65 -34.22 5.37
C LYS A 224 3.33 -33.92 6.09
N TRP A 225 3.03 -32.65 6.40
CA TRP A 225 1.77 -32.26 7.04
C TRP A 225 0.57 -32.65 6.19
N ALA A 226 0.58 -32.34 4.88
CA ALA A 226 -0.51 -32.69 3.98
C ALA A 226 -0.73 -34.21 3.85
N ILE A 227 0.33 -35.03 3.89
CA ILE A 227 0.20 -36.50 3.93
C ILE A 227 -0.45 -36.96 5.25
N GLN A 228 -0.03 -36.40 6.38
CA GLN A 228 -0.58 -36.75 7.70
C GLN A 228 -2.05 -36.30 7.85
N GLU A 229 -2.40 -35.11 7.35
CA GLU A 229 -3.75 -34.57 7.32
C GLU A 229 -4.67 -35.38 6.40
N ASN A 230 -4.26 -35.65 5.15
CA ASN A 230 -5.03 -36.50 4.23
C ASN A 230 -5.26 -37.92 4.78
N HIS A 231 -4.28 -38.50 5.48
CA HIS A 231 -4.44 -39.79 6.15
C HIS A 231 -5.45 -39.71 7.31
N SER A 232 -5.38 -38.66 8.13
CA SER A 232 -6.36 -38.40 9.22
C SER A 232 -7.77 -38.19 8.68
N MET A 233 -7.94 -37.36 7.64
CA MET A 233 -9.21 -37.12 6.96
C MET A 233 -9.76 -38.41 6.34
N SER A 234 -8.92 -39.21 5.69
CA SER A 234 -9.29 -40.50 5.11
C SER A 234 -9.75 -41.50 6.18
N LEU A 235 -9.11 -41.51 7.35
CA LEU A 235 -9.54 -42.32 8.51
C LEU A 235 -10.86 -41.81 9.12
N GLN A 236 -11.11 -40.50 9.11
CA GLN A 236 -12.39 -39.93 9.56
C GLN A 236 -13.52 -40.22 8.54
N LEU A 237 -13.29 -40.05 7.24
CA LEU A 237 -14.22 -40.39 6.18
C LEU A 237 -14.56 -41.89 6.18
N ALA A 238 -13.57 -42.77 6.40
CA ALA A 238 -13.78 -44.21 6.55
C ALA A 238 -14.53 -44.60 7.84
N LYS A 239 -14.58 -43.73 8.85
CA LYS A 239 -15.47 -43.87 10.01
C LYS A 239 -16.88 -43.38 9.68
N LEU A 240 -17.02 -42.16 9.16
CA LEU A 240 -18.31 -41.58 8.76
C LEU A 240 -19.06 -42.52 7.80
N SER A 241 -18.41 -42.99 6.75
CA SER A 241 -18.99 -43.96 5.79
C SER A 241 -19.48 -45.26 6.44
N ARG A 242 -18.89 -45.72 7.55
CA ARG A 242 -19.42 -46.88 8.31
C ARG A 242 -20.67 -46.53 9.10
N HIS A 243 -20.68 -45.34 9.73
CA HIS A 243 -21.87 -44.84 10.42
C HIS A 243 -23.02 -44.56 9.43
N ASP A 244 -22.73 -44.03 8.25
CA ASP A 244 -23.73 -43.80 7.19
C ASP A 244 -24.34 -45.13 6.72
N VAL A 245 -23.53 -46.18 6.51
CA VAL A 245 -24.02 -47.53 6.17
C VAL A 245 -24.84 -48.15 7.31
N GLN A 246 -24.45 -47.93 8.57
CA GLN A 246 -25.24 -48.38 9.73
C GLN A 246 -26.59 -47.66 9.80
N LEU A 247 -26.62 -46.34 9.63
CA LEU A 247 -27.85 -45.54 9.63
C LEU A 247 -28.77 -45.91 8.46
N LEU A 248 -28.22 -46.22 7.28
CA LEU A 248 -29.01 -46.77 6.16
C LEU A 248 -29.62 -48.13 6.51
N GLN A 249 -28.86 -49.04 7.12
CA GLN A 249 -29.35 -50.35 7.53
C GLN A 249 -30.40 -50.26 8.66
N GLU A 250 -30.29 -49.29 9.56
CA GLU A 250 -31.31 -48.97 10.55
C GLU A 250 -32.56 -48.37 9.89
N ASN A 251 -32.40 -47.51 8.87
CA ASN A 251 -33.51 -46.92 8.13
C ASN A 251 -34.32 -47.98 7.36
N GLU A 252 -33.65 -48.90 6.67
CA GLU A 252 -34.31 -50.04 5.99
C GLU A 252 -35.08 -50.93 6.99
N GLN A 253 -34.53 -51.18 8.19
CA GLN A 253 -35.22 -51.93 9.24
C GLN A 253 -36.44 -51.18 9.79
N LEU A 254 -36.33 -49.86 10.00
CA LEU A 254 -37.43 -49.01 10.44
C LEU A 254 -38.53 -48.94 9.39
N GLN A 255 -38.20 -48.74 8.11
CA GLN A 255 -39.16 -48.77 7.01
C GLN A 255 -39.83 -50.16 6.91
N GLY A 256 -39.06 -51.24 7.00
CA GLY A 256 -39.58 -52.61 7.05
C GLY A 256 -40.41 -52.95 8.30
N SER A 257 -40.38 -52.10 9.34
CA SER A 257 -41.29 -52.16 10.49
C SER A 257 -42.55 -51.32 10.29
N GLN A 258 -42.42 -50.12 9.70
CA GLN A 258 -43.52 -49.26 9.29
C GLN A 258 -44.44 -49.97 8.29
N ASP A 259 -43.87 -50.63 7.27
CA ASP A 259 -44.59 -51.41 6.26
C ASP A 259 -45.39 -52.60 6.84
N LYS A 260 -45.05 -53.07 8.05
CA LYS A 260 -45.84 -54.08 8.78
C LYS A 260 -46.96 -53.41 9.55
N LEU A 261 -46.64 -52.34 10.29
CA LEU A 261 -47.61 -51.59 11.09
C LEU A 261 -48.73 -50.99 10.22
N CYS A 262 -48.41 -50.50 9.02
CA CYS A 262 -49.42 -50.03 8.05
C CYS A 262 -50.39 -51.15 7.64
N LYS A 263 -49.90 -52.38 7.39
CA LYS A 263 -50.76 -53.53 7.04
C LYS A 263 -51.63 -53.99 8.22
N GLU A 264 -51.12 -53.89 9.44
CA GLU A 264 -51.92 -54.13 10.65
C GLU A 264 -53.02 -53.06 10.82
N VAL A 265 -52.71 -51.79 10.54
CA VAL A 265 -53.70 -50.69 10.56
C VAL A 265 -54.77 -50.88 9.47
N GLU A 266 -54.39 -51.23 8.24
CA GLU A 266 -55.35 -51.52 7.15
C GLU A 266 -56.32 -52.65 7.52
N LEU A 267 -55.80 -53.73 8.12
CA LEU A 267 -56.61 -54.87 8.59
C LEU A 267 -57.56 -54.48 9.73
N LEU A 268 -57.09 -53.68 10.68
CA LEU A 268 -57.91 -53.17 11.80
C LEU A 268 -58.99 -52.19 11.31
N GLU A 269 -58.65 -51.31 10.37
CA GLU A 269 -59.61 -50.40 9.73
C GLU A 269 -60.73 -51.17 9.01
N ASP A 270 -60.40 -52.19 8.21
CA ASP A 270 -61.40 -52.97 7.49
C ASP A 270 -62.28 -53.79 8.45
N THR A 271 -61.70 -54.30 9.53
CA THR A 271 -62.45 -54.89 10.65
C THR A 271 -63.40 -53.87 11.28
N GLN A 272 -62.96 -52.63 11.51
CA GLN A 272 -63.79 -51.53 12.02
C GLN A 272 -64.90 -51.15 11.02
N LYS A 273 -64.63 -51.10 9.72
CA LYS A 273 -65.62 -50.84 8.65
C LYS A 273 -66.70 -51.93 8.63
N ILE A 274 -66.35 -53.19 8.86
CA ILE A 274 -67.30 -54.31 9.02
C ILE A 274 -68.14 -54.14 10.30
N MET A 275 -67.52 -53.88 11.45
CA MET A 275 -68.23 -53.63 12.71
C MET A 275 -69.18 -52.44 12.62
N ALA A 276 -68.80 -51.35 11.94
CA ALA A 276 -69.66 -50.19 11.73
C ALA A 276 -70.88 -50.51 10.85
N ARG A 277 -70.74 -51.37 9.83
CA ARG A 277 -71.86 -51.88 9.02
C ARG A 277 -72.81 -52.77 9.85
N HIS A 278 -72.26 -53.60 10.74
CA HIS A 278 -73.04 -54.37 11.71
C HIS A 278 -73.81 -53.46 12.67
N ASN A 279 -73.13 -52.55 13.37
CA ASN A 279 -73.76 -51.61 14.31
C ASN A 279 -74.84 -50.75 13.65
N LYS A 280 -74.63 -50.28 12.40
CA LYS A 280 -75.67 -49.57 11.63
C LYS A 280 -76.89 -50.44 11.32
N SER A 281 -76.68 -51.75 11.12
CA SER A 281 -77.77 -52.72 10.89
C SER A 281 -78.50 -53.06 12.18
N HIS A 282 -77.78 -53.27 13.29
CA HIS A 282 -78.36 -53.47 14.61
C HIS A 282 -79.14 -52.24 15.08
N LEU A 283 -78.65 -51.02 14.86
CA LEU A 283 -79.38 -49.78 15.18
C LEU A 283 -80.69 -49.66 14.37
N LYS A 284 -80.70 -50.06 13.10
CA LYS A 284 -81.95 -50.13 12.30
C LYS A 284 -82.95 -51.15 12.85
N ILE A 285 -82.46 -52.29 13.37
CA ILE A 285 -83.31 -53.30 14.01
C ILE A 285 -83.87 -52.74 15.34
N ILE A 286 -83.04 -52.11 16.17
CA ILE A 286 -83.44 -51.47 17.43
C ILE A 286 -84.50 -50.38 17.18
N LEU A 287 -84.31 -49.51 16.18
CA LEU A 287 -85.30 -48.49 15.83
C LEU A 287 -86.65 -49.10 15.44
N LYS A 288 -86.66 -50.14 14.57
CA LYS A 288 -87.90 -50.85 14.21
C LYS A 288 -88.56 -51.58 15.38
N LEU A 289 -87.78 -52.08 16.34
CA LEU A 289 -88.30 -52.69 17.56
C LEU A 289 -88.86 -51.62 18.51
N THR A 290 -88.21 -50.46 18.63
CA THR A 290 -88.70 -49.34 19.44
C THR A 290 -90.01 -48.80 18.89
N GLU A 291 -90.09 -48.56 17.57
CA GLU A 291 -91.30 -48.16 16.87
C GLU A 291 -92.45 -49.17 17.08
N LYS A 292 -92.16 -50.49 17.01
CA LYS A 292 -93.14 -51.53 17.37
C LYS A 292 -93.55 -51.49 18.84
N CYS A 293 -92.63 -51.24 19.77
CA CYS A 293 -92.93 -51.12 21.19
C CYS A 293 -93.77 -49.86 21.50
N GLU A 294 -93.63 -48.78 20.74
CA GLU A 294 -94.46 -47.59 20.86
C GLU A 294 -95.87 -47.81 20.30
N GLN A 295 -95.99 -48.44 19.13
CA GLN A 295 -97.28 -48.88 18.56
C GLN A 295 -97.99 -49.89 19.49
N GLN A 296 -97.23 -50.80 20.11
CA GLN A 296 -97.77 -51.75 21.09
C GLN A 296 -98.16 -51.05 22.39
N ARG A 297 -97.41 -50.03 22.86
CA ARG A 297 -97.81 -49.20 24.00
C ARG A 297 -99.10 -48.44 23.76
N GLN A 298 -99.27 -47.83 22.57
CA GLN A 298 -100.49 -47.12 22.18
C GLN A 298 -101.69 -48.06 22.20
N SER A 299 -101.61 -49.21 21.52
CA SER A 299 -102.68 -50.20 21.51
C SER A 299 -102.95 -50.85 22.88
N THR A 300 -101.94 -50.99 23.76
CA THR A 300 -102.21 -51.38 25.17
C THR A 300 -102.90 -50.28 25.97
N ALA A 301 -102.59 -48.99 25.73
CA ALA A 301 -103.25 -47.88 26.43
C ALA A 301 -104.72 -47.73 26.00
N GLU A 302 -105.01 -47.91 24.71
CA GLU A 302 -106.38 -48.00 24.18
C GLU A 302 -107.14 -49.20 24.78
N ALA A 303 -106.49 -50.37 24.84
CA ALA A 303 -107.06 -51.56 25.47
C ALA A 303 -107.29 -51.36 26.99
N GLU A 304 -106.41 -50.66 27.71
CA GLU A 304 -106.58 -50.35 29.13
C GLU A 304 -107.73 -49.36 29.39
N GLN A 305 -107.90 -48.34 28.54
CA GLN A 305 -109.06 -47.45 28.59
C GLN A 305 -110.37 -48.23 28.38
N LEU A 306 -110.41 -49.12 27.39
CA LEU A 306 -111.56 -50.01 27.16
C LEU A 306 -111.77 -51.01 28.31
N ARG A 307 -110.70 -51.46 28.98
CA ARG A 307 -110.76 -52.41 30.11
C ARG A 307 -111.23 -51.79 31.43
N GLN A 308 -111.12 -50.46 31.59
CA GLN A 308 -111.67 -49.75 32.76
C GLN A 308 -113.19 -49.52 32.63
N LEU A 309 -113.74 -49.51 31.42
CA LEU A 309 -115.17 -49.25 31.18
C LEU A 309 -116.09 -50.33 31.79
N PRO A 310 -115.82 -51.66 31.67
CA PRO A 310 -116.54 -52.70 32.40
C PRO A 310 -116.58 -52.47 33.92
N GLY A 311 -115.44 -52.18 34.56
CA GLY A 311 -115.39 -52.00 36.02
C GLY A 311 -116.25 -50.84 36.51
N HIS A 312 -116.33 -49.74 35.74
CA HIS A 312 -117.22 -48.62 36.08
C HIS A 312 -118.71 -48.93 35.84
N LEU A 313 -119.04 -49.83 34.90
CA LEU A 313 -120.40 -50.35 34.71
C LEU A 313 -120.77 -51.37 35.79
N GLU A 314 -119.87 -52.28 36.16
CA GLU A 314 -120.04 -53.24 37.25
C GLU A 314 -120.28 -52.55 38.59
N GLN A 315 -119.57 -51.46 38.90
CA GLN A 315 -119.84 -50.65 40.09
C GLN A 315 -121.27 -50.08 40.10
N LYS A 316 -121.80 -49.64 38.95
CA LYS A 316 -123.20 -49.17 38.84
C LYS A 316 -124.20 -50.31 38.95
N VAL A 317 -123.92 -51.48 38.37
CA VAL A 317 -124.75 -52.69 38.50
C VAL A 317 -124.77 -53.18 39.95
N GLN A 318 -123.63 -53.22 40.64
CA GLN A 318 -123.55 -53.59 42.05
C GLN A 318 -124.26 -52.60 42.97
N GLN A 319 -124.24 -51.29 42.66
CA GLN A 319 -125.03 -50.31 43.40
C GLN A 319 -126.52 -50.56 43.23
N LEU A 320 -127.00 -50.71 41.99
CA LEU A 320 -128.41 -51.03 41.69
C LEU A 320 -128.84 -52.38 42.28
N GLN A 321 -127.96 -53.38 42.35
CA GLN A 321 -128.24 -54.66 43.02
C GLN A 321 -128.37 -54.51 44.54
N LYS A 322 -127.56 -53.66 45.19
CA LYS A 322 -127.72 -53.36 46.63
C LYS A 322 -129.05 -52.65 46.89
N ASP A 323 -129.41 -51.68 46.05
CA ASP A 323 -130.67 -50.94 46.15
C ASP A 323 -131.87 -51.88 45.91
N GLN A 324 -131.78 -52.78 44.92
CA GLN A 324 -132.77 -53.82 44.66
C GLN A 324 -132.87 -54.84 45.80
N GLN A 325 -131.74 -55.25 46.40
CA GLN A 325 -131.73 -56.13 47.57
C GLN A 325 -132.36 -55.46 48.80
N ALA A 326 -132.07 -54.17 49.04
CA ALA A 326 -132.71 -53.41 50.10
C ALA A 326 -134.24 -53.37 49.92
N LEU A 327 -134.72 -53.02 48.72
CA LEU A 327 -136.15 -53.05 48.36
C LEU A 327 -136.76 -54.46 48.50
N SER A 328 -136.08 -55.50 48.04
CA SER A 328 -136.55 -56.89 48.18
C SER A 328 -136.64 -57.32 49.64
N SER A 329 -135.70 -56.90 50.50
CA SER A 329 -135.74 -57.19 51.94
C SER A 329 -136.90 -56.50 52.65
N GLN A 330 -137.29 -55.30 52.21
CA GLN A 330 -138.50 -54.61 52.70
C GLN A 330 -139.77 -55.32 52.23
N MET A 331 -139.83 -55.74 50.96
CA MET A 331 -140.94 -56.56 50.45
C MET A 331 -141.03 -57.91 51.16
N GLU A 332 -139.92 -58.57 51.45
CA GLU A 332 -139.89 -59.80 52.25
C GLU A 332 -140.32 -59.56 53.70
N GLN A 333 -139.93 -58.47 54.35
CA GLN A 333 -140.42 -58.15 55.69
C GLN A 333 -141.93 -57.87 55.72
N LEU A 334 -142.50 -57.32 54.63
CA LEU A 334 -143.94 -57.16 54.48
C LEU A 334 -144.63 -58.50 54.16
N ASN A 335 -144.09 -59.31 53.25
CA ASN A 335 -144.62 -60.63 52.92
C ASN A 335 -144.58 -61.57 54.12
N ARG A 336 -143.48 -61.63 54.90
CA ARG A 336 -143.41 -62.46 56.11
C ARG A 336 -144.45 -62.06 57.17
N LYS A 337 -144.82 -60.76 57.26
CA LYS A 337 -145.94 -60.29 58.10
C LYS A 337 -147.30 -60.73 57.54
N LEU A 338 -147.47 -60.72 56.22
CA LEU A 338 -148.68 -61.20 55.54
C LEU A 338 -148.83 -62.73 55.70
N GLU A 339 -147.77 -63.49 55.45
CA GLU A 339 -147.69 -64.94 55.61
C GLU A 339 -147.92 -65.39 57.05
N GLN A 340 -147.44 -64.64 58.06
CA GLN A 340 -147.74 -64.94 59.47
C GLN A 340 -149.23 -64.81 59.80
N GLN A 341 -149.94 -63.82 59.22
CA GLN A 341 -151.40 -63.73 59.34
C GLN A 341 -152.09 -64.88 58.57
N GLN A 342 -151.62 -65.16 57.35
CA GLN A 342 -152.24 -66.12 56.44
C GLN A 342 -152.02 -67.59 56.85
N ALA A 343 -150.88 -67.90 57.49
CA ALA A 343 -150.60 -69.20 58.09
C ALA A 343 -151.50 -69.45 59.31
N LYS A 344 -151.68 -68.44 60.18
CA LYS A 344 -152.61 -68.52 61.32
C LYS A 344 -154.06 -68.73 60.85
N ALA A 345 -154.46 -68.18 59.71
CA ALA A 345 -155.74 -68.50 59.07
C ALA A 345 -155.81 -69.94 58.51
N GLN A 346 -154.84 -70.38 57.73
CA GLN A 346 -154.84 -71.72 57.12
C GLN A 346 -154.74 -72.87 58.14
N GLN A 347 -154.15 -72.65 59.31
CA GLN A 347 -154.01 -73.68 60.33
C GLN A 347 -155.38 -74.10 60.88
N LEU A 348 -156.29 -73.13 61.06
CA LEU A 348 -157.68 -73.35 61.48
C LEU A 348 -158.51 -74.12 60.43
N GLU A 349 -158.23 -73.97 59.14
CA GLU A 349 -158.90 -74.76 58.08
C GLU A 349 -158.41 -76.22 58.01
N LYS A 350 -157.12 -76.45 58.21
CA LYS A 350 -156.49 -77.77 58.03
C LYS A 350 -156.88 -78.77 59.13
N GLU A 351 -157.23 -78.30 60.32
CA GLU A 351 -157.79 -79.14 61.39
C GLU A 351 -159.22 -79.59 61.03
N ARG A 352 -160.08 -78.64 60.63
CA ARG A 352 -161.48 -78.90 60.26
C ARG A 352 -161.63 -79.87 59.08
N THR A 353 -160.75 -79.79 58.08
CA THR A 353 -160.85 -80.60 56.85
C THR A 353 -160.31 -82.03 56.99
N LYS A 354 -159.42 -82.31 57.95
CA LYS A 354 -158.92 -83.68 58.20
C LYS A 354 -160.01 -84.59 58.78
N ALA A 355 -160.73 -84.11 59.80
CA ALA A 355 -161.82 -84.86 60.45
C ALA A 355 -162.89 -85.34 59.45
N GLN A 356 -163.16 -84.56 58.41
CA GLN A 356 -164.16 -84.89 57.38
C GLN A 356 -163.74 -86.07 56.48
N LYS A 357 -162.44 -86.31 56.28
CA LYS A 357 -161.93 -87.32 55.33
C LYS A 357 -161.74 -88.72 55.91
N VAL A 358 -161.51 -88.84 57.22
CA VAL A 358 -161.47 -90.15 57.91
C VAL A 358 -162.87 -90.79 57.85
N ARG A 359 -163.90 -89.99 58.18
CA ARG A 359 -165.30 -90.40 58.24
C ARG A 359 -165.84 -90.98 56.93
N THR A 360 -165.48 -90.44 55.76
CA THR A 360 -166.02 -90.91 54.48
C THR A 360 -165.41 -92.21 53.99
N ARG A 361 -164.12 -92.49 54.26
CA ARG A 361 -163.46 -93.73 53.81
C ARG A 361 -164.00 -94.95 54.55
N LEU A 362 -164.13 -94.84 55.87
CA LEU A 362 -164.56 -95.94 56.75
C LEU A 362 -165.97 -96.46 56.39
N GLN A 363 -166.84 -95.57 55.88
CA GLN A 363 -168.18 -95.91 55.43
C GLN A 363 -168.21 -96.69 54.09
N VAL A 364 -167.23 -96.50 53.20
CA VAL A 364 -167.14 -97.23 51.91
C VAL A 364 -166.64 -98.66 52.12
N THR A 365 -165.70 -98.87 53.05
CA THR A 365 -165.21 -100.22 53.35
C THR A 365 -166.30 -101.10 53.98
N LEU A 366 -167.18 -100.50 54.79
CA LEU A 366 -168.33 -101.20 55.39
C LEU A 366 -169.35 -101.70 54.36
N THR A 367 -169.63 -100.95 53.29
CA THR A 367 -170.59 -101.39 52.26
C THR A 367 -170.05 -102.47 51.33
N GLN A 368 -168.72 -102.62 51.24
CA GLN A 368 -168.07 -103.67 50.47
C GLN A 368 -167.98 -105.00 51.23
N ALA A 369 -167.97 -104.98 52.57
CA ALA A 369 -167.98 -106.18 53.39
C ALA A 369 -169.35 -106.91 53.37
N THR A 370 -170.46 -106.16 53.39
CA THR A 370 -171.81 -106.75 53.41
C THR A 370 -172.19 -107.46 52.10
N THR A 371 -171.80 -106.94 50.94
CA THR A 371 -172.11 -107.57 49.65
C THR A 371 -171.35 -108.88 49.42
N PHE A 372 -170.09 -108.96 49.88
CA PHE A 372 -169.31 -110.20 49.85
C PHE A 372 -169.97 -111.33 50.65
N LEU A 373 -170.55 -111.01 51.82
CA LEU A 373 -171.24 -112.00 52.66
C LEU A 373 -172.58 -112.47 52.05
N GLN A 374 -173.26 -111.65 51.26
CA GLN A 374 -174.51 -112.06 50.58
C GLN A 374 -174.24 -113.10 49.47
N ASN A 375 -173.13 -113.01 48.75
CA ASN A 375 -172.83 -113.90 47.62
C ASN A 375 -172.52 -115.35 48.05
N ILE A 376 -171.87 -115.56 49.20
CA ILE A 376 -171.41 -116.89 49.64
C ILE A 376 -172.59 -117.82 50.00
N LEU A 377 -173.70 -117.26 50.49
CA LEU A 377 -174.82 -118.03 51.05
C LEU A 377 -175.88 -118.48 50.03
N GLN A 378 -175.81 -118.06 48.76
CA GLN A 378 -176.97 -118.18 47.86
C GLN A 378 -176.89 -119.29 46.79
N MET A 379 -175.80 -119.40 46.01
CA MET A 379 -175.77 -120.31 44.85
C MET A 379 -175.01 -121.61 45.13
N HIS A 380 -175.68 -122.45 45.93
CA HIS A 380 -175.39 -123.87 46.19
C HIS A 380 -175.93 -124.79 45.06
N SER A 381 -176.39 -124.20 43.95
CA SER A 381 -177.19 -124.86 42.90
C SER A 381 -176.41 -125.03 41.60
N GLU A 382 -176.54 -126.25 41.05
CA GLU A 382 -176.62 -126.60 39.62
C GLU A 382 -175.45 -126.19 38.69
N GLU A 383 -174.90 -127.06 37.84
CA GLU A 383 -175.08 -128.50 37.59
C GLU A 383 -173.67 -129.07 37.24
N GLN A 384 -173.33 -130.35 37.46
CA GLN A 384 -173.78 -131.55 36.72
C GLN A 384 -173.40 -131.49 35.23
N GLU A 385 -173.43 -132.63 34.52
CA GLU A 385 -172.81 -132.77 33.18
C GLU A 385 -171.27 -132.55 33.28
N ASP A 386 -170.50 -133.34 34.03
CA ASP A 386 -170.38 -134.82 33.96
C ASP A 386 -169.92 -135.27 32.54
N GLY A 387 -168.87 -136.08 32.35
CA GLY A 387 -168.02 -136.79 33.31
C GLY A 387 -166.73 -136.06 33.74
N ASP A 388 -166.32 -136.11 35.00
CA ASP A 388 -166.96 -136.68 36.20
C ASP A 388 -166.43 -135.88 37.40
N ALA A 389 -167.30 -135.46 38.33
CA ALA A 389 -167.11 -134.22 39.09
C ALA A 389 -167.23 -134.35 40.62
N ASP A 390 -166.19 -133.91 41.34
CA ASP A 390 -166.32 -133.44 42.74
C ASP A 390 -165.16 -132.53 43.23
N VAL A 391 -163.94 -132.70 42.69
CA VAL A 391 -162.70 -132.03 43.17
C VAL A 391 -162.76 -130.49 43.15
N VAL A 392 -163.66 -129.88 42.38
CA VAL A 392 -163.77 -128.43 42.19
C VAL A 392 -164.40 -127.71 43.39
N PHE A 393 -165.32 -128.34 44.12
CA PHE A 393 -166.06 -127.69 45.20
C PHE A 393 -165.17 -127.46 46.44
N GLN A 394 -164.38 -128.46 46.79
CA GLN A 394 -163.52 -128.44 47.98
C GLN A 394 -162.38 -127.40 47.89
N LEU A 395 -161.96 -127.02 46.67
CA LEU A 395 -160.97 -125.96 46.45
C LEU A 395 -161.61 -124.56 46.62
N ARG A 396 -162.74 -124.29 45.93
CA ARG A 396 -163.37 -122.96 45.87
C ARG A 396 -163.89 -122.46 47.22
N CYS A 397 -164.43 -123.33 48.07
CA CYS A 397 -164.88 -122.93 49.41
C CYS A 397 -163.72 -122.51 50.33
N THR A 398 -162.51 -123.06 50.14
CA THR A 398 -161.33 -122.66 50.93
C THR A 398 -160.72 -121.34 50.44
N GLU A 399 -160.65 -121.13 49.13
CA GLU A 399 -160.17 -119.85 48.56
C GLU A 399 -161.09 -118.67 48.90
N THR A 400 -162.41 -118.84 48.81
CA THR A 400 -163.38 -117.76 49.05
C THR A 400 -163.41 -117.30 50.51
N LEU A 401 -163.26 -118.21 51.48
CA LEU A 401 -163.10 -117.87 52.90
C LEU A 401 -161.76 -117.17 53.18
N GLN A 402 -160.67 -117.58 52.54
CA GLN A 402 -159.37 -116.90 52.67
C GLN A 402 -159.39 -115.49 52.06
N GLN A 403 -160.05 -115.29 50.92
CA GLN A 403 -160.21 -113.97 50.30
C GLN A 403 -161.03 -113.00 51.18
N LEU A 404 -162.13 -113.47 51.79
CA LEU A 404 -162.92 -112.65 52.72
C LEU A 404 -162.09 -112.22 53.93
N LEU A 405 -161.32 -113.16 54.52
CA LEU A 405 -160.45 -112.88 55.66
C LEU A 405 -159.37 -111.86 55.31
N ALA A 406 -158.70 -112.00 54.16
CA ALA A 406 -157.67 -111.07 53.70
C ALA A 406 -158.22 -109.65 53.47
N MET A 407 -159.46 -109.52 52.96
CA MET A 407 -160.10 -108.23 52.70
C MET A 407 -160.48 -107.51 54.01
N LEU A 408 -160.95 -108.24 55.02
CA LEU A 408 -161.22 -107.67 56.36
C LEU A 408 -159.94 -107.37 57.16
N CYS A 409 -158.91 -108.24 57.10
CA CYS A 409 -157.64 -107.99 57.78
C CYS A 409 -156.88 -106.80 57.20
N SER A 410 -156.92 -106.59 55.88
CA SER A 410 -156.33 -105.39 55.27
C SER A 410 -157.12 -104.11 55.63
N ALA A 411 -158.46 -104.17 55.67
CA ALA A 411 -159.31 -103.05 56.08
C ALA A 411 -159.04 -102.53 57.50
N LEU A 412 -158.77 -103.42 58.47
CA LEU A 412 -158.51 -103.03 59.88
C LEU A 412 -157.04 -102.68 60.16
N SER A 413 -156.11 -103.08 59.30
CA SER A 413 -154.67 -102.73 59.45
C SER A 413 -154.32 -101.27 59.17
N LEU A 414 -155.29 -100.45 58.74
CA LEU A 414 -155.14 -99.03 58.42
C LEU A 414 -155.77 -98.10 59.47
N ASN A 415 -155.46 -98.29 60.76
CA ASN A 415 -155.85 -97.30 61.76
C ASN A 415 -154.91 -97.19 62.99
N PRO A 416 -153.96 -96.23 62.98
CA PRO A 416 -153.30 -95.71 64.17
C PRO A 416 -153.68 -94.23 64.43
N GLU A 417 -154.63 -93.99 65.34
CA GLU A 417 -154.96 -92.68 65.92
C GLU A 417 -154.84 -92.73 67.46
N ALA A 418 -154.61 -91.64 68.21
CA ALA A 418 -153.90 -90.38 67.93
C ALA A 418 -153.76 -89.56 69.24
N ALA A 419 -152.62 -88.90 69.47
CA ALA A 419 -152.45 -87.78 70.41
C ALA A 419 -151.23 -86.94 69.95
N VAL A 420 -151.19 -85.60 69.86
CA VAL A 420 -151.78 -84.48 70.65
C VAL A 420 -151.07 -84.29 72.00
N SER A 421 -150.51 -83.13 72.39
CA SER A 421 -150.08 -81.88 71.72
C SER A 421 -149.35 -81.01 72.77
N GLN A 422 -148.57 -79.98 72.38
CA GLN A 422 -148.71 -78.58 72.85
C GLN A 422 -147.66 -77.61 72.27
N GLN A 423 -147.81 -76.31 72.58
CA GLN A 423 -147.18 -75.16 71.91
C GLN A 423 -146.01 -74.56 72.72
N SER A 424 -145.13 -73.75 72.08
CA SER A 424 -145.14 -72.29 72.32
C SER A 424 -144.28 -71.50 71.32
N GLU A 425 -144.76 -70.30 70.97
CA GLU A 425 -144.01 -69.17 70.40
C GLU A 425 -143.04 -68.55 71.46
N ALA A 426 -142.03 -67.71 71.16
CA ALA A 426 -141.29 -67.37 69.92
C ALA A 426 -140.11 -66.38 70.21
N HIS A 427 -139.60 -65.75 69.15
CA HIS A 427 -138.86 -64.46 69.05
C HIS A 427 -137.31 -64.44 69.05
N PRO A 428 -136.69 -64.08 67.90
CA PRO A 428 -135.26 -63.80 67.78
C PRO A 428 -134.91 -62.32 67.45
N GLN A 429 -133.81 -61.86 68.05
CA GLN A 429 -132.64 -61.17 67.46
C GLN A 429 -132.76 -60.03 66.41
N GLY A 430 -131.82 -59.08 66.49
CA GLY A 430 -131.35 -58.28 65.34
C GLY A 430 -130.19 -57.29 65.63
N PRO A 431 -128.90 -57.70 65.60
CA PRO A 431 -127.77 -56.83 65.95
C PRO A 431 -126.63 -56.73 64.90
N HIS A 432 -125.74 -55.73 65.08
CA HIS A 432 -124.30 -55.70 64.71
C HIS A 432 -123.88 -55.63 63.20
N LYS A 433 -123.08 -54.65 62.74
CA LYS A 433 -121.57 -54.50 62.71
C LYS A 433 -121.00 -54.77 61.28
N ASP A 434 -119.84 -54.30 60.80
CA ASP A 434 -118.77 -53.40 61.31
C ASP A 434 -117.92 -52.82 60.14
N SER A 435 -117.14 -51.75 60.41
CA SER A 435 -115.82 -51.36 59.83
C SER A 435 -115.51 -51.21 58.32
N LEU A 436 -114.88 -50.07 57.95
CA LEU A 436 -113.68 -49.94 57.06
C LEU A 436 -113.10 -48.48 57.07
N PRO A 437 -111.80 -48.21 56.77
CA PRO A 437 -111.17 -46.89 56.96
C PRO A 437 -110.36 -46.29 55.77
N SER A 438 -109.80 -45.09 56.01
CA SER A 438 -108.51 -44.54 55.49
C SER A 438 -108.35 -44.09 54.02
N THR A 439 -107.90 -42.83 53.85
CA THR A 439 -107.44 -42.23 52.57
C THR A 439 -106.33 -41.20 52.80
N GLN A 440 -105.22 -41.23 52.04
CA GLN A 440 -104.27 -40.09 51.87
C GLN A 440 -103.62 -40.06 50.46
N LEU A 441 -102.98 -38.92 50.14
CA LEU A 441 -102.28 -38.54 48.90
C LEU A 441 -100.80 -39.06 48.88
N PRO A 442 -99.90 -38.85 47.85
CA PRO A 442 -99.51 -37.53 47.29
C PRO A 442 -98.97 -37.50 45.81
N LYS A 443 -98.02 -36.59 45.51
CA LYS A 443 -97.52 -36.13 44.18
C LYS A 443 -96.04 -36.53 43.91
N MET A 444 -95.46 -36.14 42.75
CA MET A 444 -94.01 -36.22 42.43
C MET A 444 -93.41 -34.99 41.67
N GLY A 445 -92.07 -34.95 41.60
CA GLY A 445 -91.11 -34.11 40.84
C GLY A 445 -89.67 -34.68 41.08
N PRO A 446 -88.51 -33.99 40.84
CA PRO A 446 -88.21 -32.75 40.10
C PRO A 446 -86.84 -32.72 39.30
N VAL A 447 -86.55 -31.61 38.57
CA VAL A 447 -85.25 -30.84 38.38
C VAL A 447 -83.88 -31.51 38.04
N LEU A 448 -83.04 -30.81 37.22
CA LEU A 448 -81.55 -30.93 37.16
C LEU A 448 -80.83 -29.68 36.53
N GLN A 449 -79.50 -29.58 36.73
CA GLN A 449 -78.44 -28.92 35.90
C GLN A 449 -77.93 -27.47 36.26
N GLN A 450 -76.74 -27.00 35.79
CA GLN A 450 -75.37 -27.25 36.33
C GLN A 450 -74.24 -26.35 35.73
N LEU A 451 -73.26 -25.91 36.56
CA LEU A 451 -71.86 -25.42 36.28
C LEU A 451 -71.56 -24.15 35.44
N SER A 452 -70.33 -23.62 35.58
CA SER A 452 -69.73 -22.54 34.76
C SER A 452 -68.17 -22.44 34.84
N ALA A 453 -67.60 -21.62 33.93
CA ALA A 453 -66.25 -20.97 33.93
C ALA A 453 -64.98 -21.68 33.36
N ILE A 454 -64.22 -20.89 32.56
CA ILE A 454 -62.86 -21.10 32.01
C ILE A 454 -62.11 -19.74 32.06
N ARG A 455 -60.76 -19.70 32.02
CA ARG A 455 -59.94 -18.47 31.87
C ARG A 455 -58.82 -18.58 30.80
N PRO A 456 -58.28 -17.46 30.26
CA PRO A 456 -57.42 -17.45 29.06
C PRO A 456 -55.89 -17.31 29.30
N TYR A 457 -55.14 -17.21 28.19
CA TYR A 457 -53.70 -17.48 27.98
C TYR A 457 -52.75 -16.25 27.99
N GLN A 458 -51.42 -16.48 27.98
CA GLN A 458 -50.33 -15.49 27.95
C GLN A 458 -49.26 -15.88 26.88
N PRO A 459 -48.51 -14.93 26.27
CA PRO A 459 -47.92 -15.15 24.94
C PRO A 459 -46.58 -15.88 24.89
N GLY A 460 -46.44 -16.83 23.96
CA GLY A 460 -45.15 -17.40 23.53
C GLY A 460 -45.20 -18.55 22.51
N ASP A 461 -46.38 -19.13 22.28
CA ASP A 461 -46.54 -20.50 21.78
C ASP A 461 -46.60 -20.67 20.24
N LEU A 462 -45.67 -20.06 19.50
CA LEU A 462 -45.51 -20.27 18.04
C LEU A 462 -44.02 -20.24 17.64
N GLY A 463 -43.32 -21.35 17.92
CA GLY A 463 -41.87 -21.48 17.70
C GLY A 463 -41.45 -21.65 16.24
N LEU A 464 -41.22 -20.54 15.52
CA LEU A 464 -40.55 -20.52 14.22
C LEU A 464 -39.49 -19.40 14.12
N VAL A 465 -38.35 -19.73 13.51
CA VAL A 465 -37.17 -18.85 13.22
C VAL A 465 -36.36 -18.38 14.45
N PRO A 466 -35.24 -19.07 14.78
CA PRO A 466 -34.22 -18.54 15.69
C PRO A 466 -33.52 -17.30 15.11
N ARG A 467 -33.35 -16.24 15.90
CA ARG A 467 -32.50 -15.08 15.55
C ARG A 467 -31.08 -15.21 16.12
N ARG A 468 -30.10 -14.68 15.39
CA ARG A 468 -28.68 -14.68 15.78
C ARG A 468 -28.46 -13.89 17.07
N ALA A 469 -27.63 -14.44 17.97
CA ALA A 469 -27.08 -13.70 19.10
C ALA A 469 -26.07 -12.64 18.63
N HIS A 470 -25.93 -11.55 19.38
CA HIS A 470 -25.05 -10.44 19.06
C HIS A 470 -23.63 -10.73 19.57
N ILE A 471 -22.70 -10.99 18.65
CA ILE A 471 -21.26 -11.14 18.97
C ILE A 471 -20.57 -9.79 18.74
N PRO A 472 -19.80 -9.24 19.70
CA PRO A 472 -19.03 -8.01 19.47
C PRO A 472 -17.83 -8.30 18.53
N PRO A 473 -17.45 -7.37 17.63
CA PRO A 473 -16.37 -7.59 16.68
C PRO A 473 -15.00 -7.67 17.35
N ASN A 474 -14.17 -8.60 16.87
CA ASN A 474 -12.79 -8.81 17.31
C ASN A 474 -11.89 -7.63 16.84
N PRO A 475 -11.11 -6.95 17.71
CA PRO A 475 -10.32 -5.78 17.35
C PRO A 475 -9.09 -6.04 16.43
N GLN A 476 -8.98 -7.21 15.80
CA GLN A 476 -7.81 -7.58 14.99
C GLN A 476 -8.00 -7.41 13.48
N ASP A 477 -9.24 -7.43 12.97
CA ASP A 477 -9.52 -7.39 11.51
C ASP A 477 -9.39 -5.99 10.87
N LEU A 478 -9.11 -4.94 11.66
CA LEU A 478 -8.87 -3.58 11.16
C LEU A 478 -7.41 -3.32 10.70
N ARG A 479 -6.55 -4.35 10.65
CA ARG A 479 -5.09 -4.19 10.39
C ARG A 479 -4.63 -4.36 8.93
N LEU A 480 -5.54 -4.55 7.97
CA LEU A 480 -5.19 -4.88 6.58
C LEU A 480 -5.59 -3.85 5.51
N LEU A 481 -5.68 -2.56 5.87
CA LEU A 481 -5.80 -1.47 4.88
C LEU A 481 -4.75 -0.36 5.07
N SER A 482 -3.92 -0.20 4.03
CA SER A 482 -3.13 0.99 3.66
C SER A 482 -2.25 1.70 4.72
N HIS A 483 -0.96 1.35 4.76
CA HIS A 483 0.12 2.28 5.14
C HIS A 483 0.83 2.82 3.89
N ALA A 484 0.26 3.84 3.25
CA ALA A 484 0.76 4.41 1.99
C ALA A 484 0.83 5.95 1.98
N THR A 485 1.28 6.57 3.08
CA THR A 485 1.55 8.02 3.13
C THR A 485 2.83 8.33 3.91
N ARG A 486 3.95 7.97 3.29
CA ARG A 486 5.29 8.55 3.51
C ARG A 486 5.32 9.97 2.88
N VAL A 487 6.05 10.98 3.36
CA VAL A 487 6.98 11.12 4.51
C VAL A 487 6.77 12.53 5.12
N GLY A 488 6.99 12.72 6.43
CA GLY A 488 6.91 14.03 7.09
C GLY A 488 7.95 14.24 8.20
N SER A 489 9.19 14.55 7.82
CA SER A 489 10.35 14.84 8.69
C SER A 489 11.46 15.43 7.80
N LEU A 490 12.34 16.36 8.20
CA LEU A 490 13.15 16.42 9.43
C LEU A 490 13.56 17.87 9.78
N GLN A 491 13.78 18.17 11.07
CA GLN A 491 14.81 19.12 11.56
C GLN A 491 15.12 18.77 13.03
N PRO A 492 16.40 18.74 13.46
CA PRO A 492 17.01 19.90 14.15
C PRO A 492 18.41 20.30 13.64
N TYR A 493 18.78 21.57 13.90
CA TYR A 493 20.13 22.20 14.05
C TYR A 493 21.38 21.47 13.49
N CYS A 494 22.27 22.13 12.73
CA CYS A 494 23.06 23.29 13.21
C CYS A 494 23.63 24.20 12.09
N SER A 495 24.17 25.37 12.49
CA SER A 495 24.86 26.41 11.69
C SER A 495 26.38 26.12 11.52
N PRO A 496 27.19 26.84 10.69
CA PRO A 496 26.97 28.17 10.10
C PRO A 496 27.26 28.34 8.59
N LYS A 497 27.08 29.56 8.08
CA LYS A 497 27.42 29.99 6.70
C LYS A 497 28.77 30.72 6.65
N VAL A 498 29.48 30.56 5.54
CA VAL A 498 30.51 31.50 5.02
C VAL A 498 30.12 31.90 3.59
N HIS A 499 30.63 33.02 3.07
CA HIS A 499 30.23 33.63 1.81
C HIS A 499 30.55 32.80 0.54
N GLY A 500 29.76 33.03 -0.51
CA GLY A 500 30.02 32.56 -1.88
C GLY A 500 29.08 33.21 -2.89
N PHE A 501 29.58 34.18 -3.67
CA PHE A 501 28.87 34.75 -4.83
C PHE A 501 28.96 33.82 -6.04
N GLY A 502 28.07 33.97 -7.02
CA GLY A 502 28.39 33.61 -8.41
C GLY A 502 27.33 32.81 -9.17
N SER A 503 26.51 33.52 -9.95
CA SER A 503 25.95 33.02 -11.21
C SER A 503 26.53 33.85 -12.36
N PRO A 504 26.23 33.55 -13.63
CA PRO A 504 26.21 32.25 -14.32
C PRO A 504 27.24 32.23 -15.47
N LYS A 505 27.35 31.14 -16.27
CA LYS A 505 27.55 31.23 -17.74
C LYS A 505 27.47 29.91 -18.51
N ARG A 506 26.95 30.08 -19.74
CA ARG A 506 27.04 29.25 -20.97
C ARG A 506 28.05 28.08 -20.97
N LEU A 507 27.55 26.89 -21.33
CA LEU A 507 28.30 25.97 -22.20
C LEU A 507 28.07 26.35 -23.67
N ARG A 508 29.11 26.27 -24.51
CA ARG A 508 29.00 26.46 -25.97
C ARG A 508 30.05 25.62 -26.69
N GLN A 509 29.65 25.00 -27.80
CA GLN A 509 30.49 24.42 -28.87
C GLN A 509 31.45 23.26 -28.49
N PHE A 510 31.08 22.06 -28.95
CA PHE A 510 32.03 21.01 -29.32
C PHE A 510 32.74 21.39 -30.63
N SER A 511 33.99 20.99 -30.83
CA SER A 511 34.66 20.96 -32.14
C SER A 511 35.90 20.05 -32.18
N LEU A 512 36.07 19.34 -33.31
CA LEU A 512 37.26 18.52 -33.69
C LEU A 512 37.46 17.25 -32.84
N PRO A 513 38.22 16.23 -33.31
CA PRO A 513 39.59 16.31 -33.86
C PRO A 513 39.68 16.45 -35.39
N LYS A 514 40.88 16.87 -35.86
CA LYS A 514 41.33 16.66 -37.25
C LYS A 514 42.10 15.34 -37.35
N VAL A 515 42.02 14.68 -38.50
CA VAL A 515 42.91 13.57 -38.89
C VAL A 515 44.12 14.15 -39.65
N CYS A 516 45.32 13.60 -39.41
CA CYS A 516 46.52 13.86 -40.20
C CYS A 516 46.84 12.64 -41.05
N HIS A 517 46.94 12.80 -42.36
CA HIS A 517 47.65 11.89 -43.26
C HIS A 517 48.26 12.69 -44.41
N GLN A 518 49.56 12.46 -44.61
CA GLN A 518 50.42 12.81 -45.77
C GLN A 518 50.15 14.17 -46.44
#